data_AF-A0A939DR03-F1
#
_entry.id   AF-A0A939DR03-F1
#
_cell.length_a   1.000
_cell.length_b   1.000
_cell.length_c   1.000
_cell.angle_alpha   90.00
_cell.angle_beta   90.00
_cell.angle_gamma   90.00
#
_symmetry.space_group_name_H-M   'P 1'
#
loop_
_entity.id
_entity.type
_entity.pdbx_description
1 polymer ?
#
loop_
_entity_poly.entity_id
_entity_poly.type
_entity_poly.pdbx_seq_one_letter_code
_entity_poly.pdbx_strand_id
1 'polypeptide(L)'
;MTDMEQLSPETALERKLESELIEKYGHLIGGKDLQRALGYRSGDAFRQAVSRDKVPVPIFPIENRRGRFALACDIAKWLVKQRFQ
;
A
#
# COMPACT_ATOMS: atom_id res chain seq x y z
N MET A 1 -26.51 -10.90 -20.92
CA MET A 1 -26.71 -10.75 -19.46
C MET A 1 -25.32 -10.56 -18.90
N THR A 2 -25.02 -9.27 -18.67
CA THR A 2 -23.78 -8.65 -18.16
C THR A 2 -22.51 -8.89 -18.98
N ASP A 3 -22.15 -7.84 -19.74
CA ASP A 3 -20.85 -7.65 -20.36
C ASP A 3 -19.74 -8.06 -19.40
N MET A 4 -18.89 -9.01 -19.83
CA MET A 4 -17.59 -9.25 -19.23
C MET A 4 -16.72 -8.05 -19.58
N GLU A 5 -16.95 -6.98 -18.83
CA GLU A 5 -16.29 -5.69 -18.91
C GLU A 5 -14.78 -5.91 -18.97
N GLN A 6 -14.16 -5.50 -20.08
CA GLN A 6 -12.73 -5.66 -20.29
C GLN A 6 -12.01 -4.93 -19.15
N LEU A 7 -11.33 -5.69 -18.30
CA LEU A 7 -10.58 -5.14 -17.18
C LEU A 7 -9.49 -4.22 -17.73
N SER A 8 -9.53 -2.93 -17.38
CA SER A 8 -8.49 -1.99 -17.81
C SER A 8 -7.10 -2.47 -17.35
N PRO A 9 -6.02 -2.17 -18.09
CA PRO A 9 -4.67 -2.56 -17.69
C PRO A 9 -4.29 -2.10 -16.27
N GLU A 10 -4.76 -0.93 -15.84
CA GLU A 10 -4.57 -0.41 -14.48
C GLU A 10 -5.26 -1.29 -13.45
N THR A 11 -6.52 -1.64 -13.69
CA THR A 11 -7.32 -2.47 -12.77
C THR A 11 -6.78 -3.90 -12.68
N ALA A 12 -6.30 -4.46 -13.81
CA ALA A 12 -5.64 -5.76 -13.83
C ALA A 12 -4.35 -5.75 -13.01
N LEU A 13 -3.54 -4.69 -13.13
CA LEU A 13 -2.33 -4.54 -12.35
C LEU A 13 -2.61 -4.31 -10.87
N GLU A 14 -3.62 -3.51 -10.52
CA GLU A 14 -4.01 -3.22 -9.13
C GLU A 14 -4.38 -4.52 -8.41
N ARG A 15 -5.26 -5.34 -9.00
CA ARG A 15 -5.67 -6.63 -8.43
C ARG A 15 -4.51 -7.60 -8.29
N LYS A 16 -3.60 -7.62 -9.28
CA LYS A 16 -2.40 -8.46 -9.21
C LYS A 16 -1.51 -8.04 -8.03
N LEU A 17 -1.20 -6.74 -7.91
CA LEU A 17 -0.35 -6.22 -6.83
C LEU A 17 -1.01 -6.41 -5.46
N GLU A 18 -2.32 -6.16 -5.35
CA GLU A 18 -3.09 -6.42 -4.14
C GLU A 18 -2.97 -7.88 -3.72
N SER A 19 -3.17 -8.82 -4.65
CA SER A 19 -3.06 -10.26 -4.37
C SER A 19 -1.65 -10.65 -3.91
N GLU A 20 -0.60 -10.16 -4.58
CA GLU A 20 0.80 -10.41 -4.20
C GLU A 20 1.15 -9.82 -2.82
N LEU A 21 0.63 -8.63 -2.51
CA LEU A 21 0.83 -7.99 -1.20
C LEU A 21 0.10 -8.75 -0.09
N ILE A 22 -1.13 -9.19 -0.33
CA ILE A 22 -1.93 -10.00 0.61
C ILE A 22 -1.27 -11.36 0.84
N GLU A 23 -0.81 -12.03 -0.22
CA GLU A 23 -0.13 -13.33 -0.09
C GLU A 23 1.14 -13.21 0.76
N LYS A 24 1.90 -12.12 0.58
CA LYS A 24 3.18 -11.93 1.27
C LYS A 24 3.07 -11.40 2.70
N TYR A 25 2.17 -10.46 2.95
CA TYR A 25 2.09 -9.73 4.22
C TYR A 25 0.74 -9.83 4.92
N GLY A 26 -0.28 -10.37 4.24
CA GLY A 26 -1.68 -10.26 4.63
C GLY A 26 -2.31 -8.91 4.24
N HIS A 27 -3.57 -8.73 4.60
CA HIS A 27 -4.33 -7.50 4.29
C HIS A 27 -3.76 -6.23 4.94
N LEU A 28 -2.98 -6.40 6.01
CA LEU A 28 -2.49 -5.32 6.85
C LEU A 28 -0.96 -5.32 6.85
N ILE A 29 -0.37 -4.23 6.38
CA ILE A 29 1.09 -4.08 6.28
C ILE A 29 1.56 -3.05 7.31
N GLY A 30 2.54 -3.41 8.14
CA GLY A 30 3.05 -2.55 9.21
C GLY A 30 4.56 -2.54 9.33
N GLY A 31 5.07 -1.64 10.18
CA GLY A 31 6.48 -1.63 10.57
C GLY A 31 7.47 -1.51 9.41
N LYS A 32 8.50 -2.37 9.40
CA LYS A 32 9.55 -2.36 8.36
C LYS A 32 9.02 -2.78 6.98
N ASP A 33 8.00 -3.63 6.94
CA ASP A 33 7.40 -4.07 5.67
C ASP A 33 6.64 -2.92 5.01
N LEU A 34 5.91 -2.12 5.80
CA LEU A 34 5.25 -0.91 5.31
C LEU A 34 6.27 0.10 4.76
N GLN A 35 7.35 0.34 5.51
CA GLN A 35 8.45 1.20 5.05
C GLN A 35 9.00 0.74 3.69
N ARG A 36 9.26 -0.57 3.54
CA ARG A 36 9.81 -1.16 2.32
C ARG A 36 8.81 -1.12 1.16
N ALA A 37 7.54 -1.43 1.41
CA ALA A 37 6.48 -1.41 0.41
C ALA A 37 6.28 0.00 -0.18
N LEU A 38 6.47 1.04 0.65
CA LEU A 38 6.39 2.45 0.23
C LEU A 38 7.70 3.01 -0.33
N GLY A 39 8.77 2.21 -0.42
CA GLY A 39 10.04 2.62 -1.04
C GLY A 39 10.92 3.53 -0.18
N TYR A 40 10.69 3.64 1.13
CA TYR A 40 11.54 4.46 1.99
C TYR A 40 12.89 3.76 2.30
N ARG A 41 13.99 4.48 2.05
CA ARG A 41 15.36 3.97 2.21
C ARG A 41 15.72 3.59 3.65
N SER A 42 15.09 4.23 4.65
CA SER A 42 15.33 3.95 6.07
C SER A 42 14.07 4.17 6.91
N GLY A 43 14.07 3.59 8.12
CA GLY A 43 12.99 3.80 9.08
C GLY A 43 12.88 5.26 9.51
N ASP A 44 13.99 6.00 9.51
CA ASP A 44 14.01 7.43 9.85
C ASP A 44 13.34 8.28 8.78
N ALA A 45 13.58 7.98 7.50
CA ALA A 45 12.91 8.64 6.39
C ALA A 45 11.39 8.40 6.45
N PHE A 46 10.96 7.18 6.76
CA PHE A 46 9.55 6.87 6.95
C PHE A 46 8.95 7.60 8.16
N ARG A 47 9.61 7.58 9.32
CA ARG A 47 9.16 8.31 10.51
C ARG A 47 9.04 9.82 10.25
N GLN A 48 9.98 10.41 9.51
CA GLN A 48 9.93 11.81 9.11
C GLN A 48 8.77 12.10 8.15
N ALA A 49 8.47 11.20 7.22
CA ALA A 49 7.29 11.34 6.36
C ALA A 49 5.99 11.25 7.16
N VAL A 50 5.89 10.32 8.12
CA VAL A 50 4.75 10.19 9.03
C VAL A 50 4.55 11.46 9.86
N SER A 51 5.61 12.02 10.45
CA SER A 51 5.48 13.22 11.30
C SER A 51 5.14 14.49 10.51
N ARG A 52 5.41 14.51 9.21
CA ARG A 52 5.11 15.63 8.30
C ARG A 52 3.82 15.43 7.49
N ASP A 53 3.09 14.35 7.74
CA ASP A 53 1.90 13.97 6.98
C ASP A 53 2.16 13.90 5.46
N LYS A 54 3.30 13.27 5.11
CA LYS A 54 3.79 13.09 3.72
C LYS A 54 3.80 11.63 3.28
N VAL A 55 3.09 10.76 3.99
CA VAL A 55 2.93 9.37 3.57
C VAL A 55 1.90 9.34 2.43
N PRO A 56 2.19 8.69 1.30
CA PRO A 56 1.33 8.80 0.11
C PRO A 56 0.07 7.93 0.15
N VAL A 57 -0.07 7.11 1.19
CA VAL A 57 -1.22 6.25 1.44
C VAL A 57 -1.77 6.51 2.85
N PRO A 58 -3.07 6.26 3.08
CA PRO A 58 -3.62 6.28 4.42
C PRO A 58 -2.86 5.35 5.36
N ILE A 59 -2.51 5.85 6.53
CA ILE A 59 -1.90 5.06 7.60
C ILE A 59 -2.65 5.27 8.91
N PHE A 60 -2.78 4.21 9.69
CA PHE A 60 -3.51 4.24 10.95
C PHE A 60 -2.75 3.51 12.06
N PRO A 61 -2.94 3.94 13.32
CA PRO A 61 -2.50 3.15 14.46
C PRO A 61 -3.52 2.03 14.73
N ILE A 62 -3.07 0.98 15.41
CA ILE A 62 -3.98 -0.03 15.98
C ILE A 62 -3.73 -0.04 17.48
N GLU A 63 -4.82 0.00 18.25
CA GLU A 63 -4.74 -0.02 19.71
C GLU A 63 -3.90 -1.22 20.19
N ASN A 64 -3.07 -0.99 21.21
CA ASN A 64 -2.15 -1.99 21.76
C ASN A 64 -1.12 -2.57 20.78
N ARG A 65 -0.92 -1.93 19.61
CA ARG A 65 0.13 -2.31 18.65
C ARG A 65 1.07 -1.15 18.35
N ARG A 66 2.37 -1.41 18.42
CA ARG A 66 3.40 -0.43 18.11
C ARG A 66 3.51 -0.20 16.60
N GLY A 67 3.49 1.07 16.18
CA GLY A 67 3.78 1.48 14.81
C GLY A 67 2.57 2.00 14.04
N ARG A 68 2.73 2.09 12.72
CA ARG A 68 1.70 2.48 11.77
C ARG A 68 1.44 1.32 10.82
N PHE A 69 0.21 1.27 10.33
CA PHE A 69 -0.28 0.24 9.43
C PHE A 69 -0.97 0.88 8.24
N ALA A 70 -0.95 0.21 7.10
CA ALA A 70 -1.73 0.52 5.91
C ALA A 70 -2.39 -0.77 5.40
N LEU A 71 -3.45 -0.62 4.60
CA LEU A 71 -4.04 -1.76 3.90
C LEU A 71 -3.23 -2.08 2.64
N ALA A 72 -3.13 -3.37 2.34
CA ALA A 72 -2.48 -3.85 1.12
C ALA A 72 -3.13 -3.28 -0.16
N CYS A 73 -4.46 -3.16 -0.17
CA CYS A 73 -5.22 -2.60 -1.28
C CYS A 73 -4.88 -1.11 -1.53
N ASP A 74 -4.75 -0.30 -0.48
CA ASP A 74 -4.36 1.11 -0.59
C ASP A 74 -2.97 1.27 -1.19
N ILE A 75 -2.03 0.40 -0.78
CA ILE A 75 -0.67 0.39 -1.34
C ILE A 75 -0.69 -0.05 -2.81
N ALA A 76 -1.43 -1.09 -3.16
CA ALA A 76 -1.55 -1.56 -4.55
C ALA A 76 -2.09 -0.46 -5.46
N LYS A 77 -3.20 0.16 -5.07
CA LYS A 77 -3.83 1.28 -5.80
C LYS A 77 -2.87 2.45 -5.96
N TRP A 78 -2.14 2.80 -4.90
CA TRP A 78 -1.14 3.85 -4.97
C TRP A 78 0.00 3.52 -5.95
N LEU A 79 0.56 2.30 -5.90
CA LEU A 79 1.63 1.87 -6.81
C LEU A 79 1.20 1.93 -8.27
N VAL A 80 -0.02 1.48 -8.58
CA VAL A 80 -0.59 1.59 -9.94
C VAL A 80 -0.72 3.05 -10.33
N LYS A 81 -1.30 3.89 -9.46
CA LYS A 81 -1.42 5.33 -9.74
C LYS A 81 -0.06 5.97 -10.01
N GLN A 82 1.00 5.60 -9.30
CA GLN A 82 2.35 6.12 -9.55
C GLN A 82 2.95 5.67 -10.89
N ARG A 83 2.62 4.47 -11.36
CA ARG A 83 3.10 3.95 -12.64
C ARG A 83 2.44 4.60 -13.84
N PHE A 84 1.15 4.95 -13.72
CA PHE A 84 0.33 5.51 -14.80
C PHE A 84 0.14 7.03 -14.67
N GLN A 85 0.94 7.68 -13.82
CA GLN A 85 0.96 9.13 -13.67
C GLN A 85 1.70 9.82 -14.82
#